data_AF-A0AA35RQT7-F1
#
_entry.id   AF-A0AA35RQT7-F1
#
_cell.length_a   1.000
_cell.length_b   1.000
_cell.length_c   1.000
_cell.angle_alpha   90.00
_cell.angle_beta   90.00
_cell.angle_gamma   90.00
#
_symmetry.space_group_name_H-M   'P 1'
#
loop_
_entity.id
_entity.type
_entity.pdbx_description
1 polymer ?
#
loop_
_entity_poly.entity_id
_entity_poly.type
_entity_poly.pdbx_seq_one_letter_code
_entity_poly.pdbx_strand_id
1 'polypeptide(L)'
;MPERVTPVSTSTSGDYRKRVYTKFGDKGETSLLYGGRISKNNPHTEAYGITDEAVSAMGLARAMSSDDRVKELVRNLQSELFTVAAELATDPDKYDLFQQHFSPVTPEMVENLENAIDSLEQDMTMPHRVHPARRLPRIGGHGPGPLHHPHGRAPRGRHG
;
A
#
# COMPACT_ATOMS: atom_id res chain seq x y z
N MET A 1 -76.44 -3.19 -0.65
CA MET A 1 -75.37 -2.52 -1.41
C MET A 1 -74.04 -3.13 -0.96
N PRO A 2 -73.40 -4.03 -1.72
CA PRO A 2 -72.05 -4.47 -1.41
C PRO A 2 -71.04 -3.56 -2.12
N GLU A 3 -70.12 -2.97 -1.36
CA GLU A 3 -69.00 -2.21 -1.90
C GLU A 3 -68.05 -3.14 -2.68
N ARG A 4 -67.71 -2.72 -3.90
CA ARG A 4 -66.73 -3.37 -4.76
C ARG A 4 -65.34 -3.08 -4.21
N VAL A 5 -64.64 -4.15 -3.82
CA VAL A 5 -63.19 -4.14 -3.55
C VAL A 5 -62.45 -3.70 -4.81
N THR A 6 -61.71 -2.59 -4.74
CA THR A 6 -60.68 -2.25 -5.73
C THR A 6 -59.34 -2.79 -5.26
N PRO A 7 -58.60 -3.57 -6.08
CA PRO A 7 -57.25 -3.97 -5.71
C PRO A 7 -56.31 -2.78 -5.87
N VAL A 8 -55.61 -2.42 -4.80
CA VAL A 8 -54.49 -1.48 -4.85
C VAL A 8 -53.37 -2.15 -5.64
N SER A 9 -53.04 -1.61 -6.82
CA SER A 9 -51.88 -2.02 -7.59
C SER A 9 -50.61 -1.51 -6.90
N THR A 10 -50.01 -2.34 -6.06
CA THR A 10 -48.63 -2.12 -5.60
C THR A 10 -47.68 -2.31 -6.79
N SER A 11 -47.23 -1.19 -7.37
CA SER A 11 -46.10 -1.19 -8.28
C SER A 11 -44.87 -1.69 -7.52
N THR A 12 -44.42 -2.89 -7.86
CA THR A 12 -43.16 -3.42 -7.35
C THR A 12 -42.05 -2.54 -7.90
N SER A 13 -41.42 -1.74 -7.03
CA SER A 13 -40.22 -0.97 -7.35
C SER A 13 -39.17 -1.96 -7.85
N GLY A 14 -38.87 -1.91 -9.15
CA GLY A 14 -37.91 -2.80 -9.78
C GLY A 14 -36.56 -2.68 -9.08
N ASP A 15 -36.01 -3.82 -8.68
CA ASP A 15 -34.70 -3.97 -8.06
C ASP A 15 -33.61 -3.45 -9.02
N TYR A 16 -33.34 -2.14 -8.99
CA TYR A 16 -32.26 -1.53 -9.77
C TYR A 16 -30.93 -1.81 -9.07
N ARG A 17 -30.47 -3.05 -9.22
CA ARG A 17 -29.09 -3.43 -8.87
C ARG A 17 -28.17 -2.97 -9.99
N LYS A 18 -27.44 -1.87 -9.77
CA LYS A 18 -26.30 -1.52 -10.64
C LYS A 18 -25.34 -2.71 -10.67
N ARG A 19 -24.98 -3.15 -11.88
CA ARG A 19 -23.98 -4.22 -12.05
C ARG A 19 -22.62 -3.68 -11.64
N VAL A 20 -21.90 -4.44 -10.83
CA VAL A 20 -20.53 -4.10 -10.38
C VAL A 20 -19.56 -4.09 -11.56
N TYR A 21 -19.77 -4.94 -12.57
CA TYR A 21 -18.97 -4.94 -13.80
C TYR A 21 -19.67 -4.16 -14.93
N THR A 22 -18.94 -3.22 -15.53
CA THR A 22 -19.45 -2.35 -16.60
C THR A 22 -18.76 -2.57 -17.94
N LYS A 23 -17.62 -3.29 -17.96
CA LYS A 23 -16.73 -3.51 -19.13
C LYS A 23 -16.07 -2.24 -19.69
N PHE A 24 -16.28 -1.08 -19.06
CA PHE A 24 -15.67 0.18 -19.53
C PHE A 24 -14.14 0.15 -19.48
N GLY A 25 -13.56 -0.69 -18.63
CA GLY A 25 -12.11 -0.87 -18.48
C GLY A 25 -11.45 -1.89 -19.42
N ASP A 26 -12.21 -2.58 -20.27
CA ASP A 26 -11.68 -3.70 -21.08
C ASP A 26 -10.71 -3.23 -22.18
N LYS A 27 -10.77 -1.95 -22.55
CA LYS A 27 -9.87 -1.32 -23.53
C LYS A 27 -8.54 -0.86 -22.93
N GLY A 28 -8.27 -1.17 -21.67
CA GLY A 28 -7.01 -0.79 -21.00
C GLY A 28 -7.00 0.61 -20.39
N GLU A 29 -8.14 1.31 -20.36
CA GLU A 29 -8.28 2.64 -19.77
C GLU A 29 -9.24 2.62 -18.60
N THR A 30 -9.09 3.55 -17.66
CA THR A 30 -9.97 3.75 -16.52
C THR A 30 -10.36 5.22 -16.39
N SER A 31 -11.51 5.49 -15.78
CA SER A 31 -11.98 6.86 -15.50
C SER A 31 -11.41 7.37 -14.18
N LEU A 32 -11.08 8.65 -14.15
CA LEU A 32 -10.79 9.36 -12.90
C LEU A 32 -12.10 9.89 -12.29
N LEU A 33 -12.03 10.28 -11.02
CA LEU A 33 -13.11 10.95 -10.32
C LEU A 33 -13.31 12.34 -10.95
N TYR A 34 -14.58 12.73 -11.11
CA TYR A 34 -15.03 13.97 -11.75
C TYR A 34 -14.75 14.15 -13.25
N GLY A 35 -14.09 13.21 -13.92
CA GLY A 35 -13.86 13.29 -15.36
C GLY A 35 -12.61 12.54 -15.79
N GLY A 36 -12.25 12.65 -17.07
CA GLY A 36 -11.01 12.08 -17.58
C GLY A 36 -11.02 10.56 -17.76
N ARG A 37 -10.16 10.11 -18.67
CA ARG A 37 -9.77 8.70 -18.82
C ARG A 37 -8.27 8.63 -18.97
N ILE A 38 -7.65 7.72 -18.23
CA ILE A 38 -6.21 7.46 -18.30
C ILE A 38 -5.97 5.98 -18.57
N SER A 39 -4.83 5.68 -19.18
CA SER A 39 -4.36 4.30 -19.33
C SER A 39 -4.21 3.64 -17.96
N LYS A 40 -4.55 2.36 -17.85
CA LYS A 40 -4.32 1.57 -16.62
C LYS A 40 -2.84 1.47 -16.24
N ASN A 41 -1.93 1.71 -17.18
CA ASN A 41 -0.48 1.71 -16.95
C ASN A 41 0.05 3.12 -16.64
N ASN A 42 -0.83 4.09 -16.41
CA ASN A 42 -0.43 5.43 -15.99
C ASN A 42 0.06 5.39 -14.53
N PRO A 43 1.15 6.08 -14.16
CA PRO A 43 1.64 6.16 -12.78
C PRO A 43 0.57 6.60 -11.76
N HIS A 44 -0.39 7.43 -12.18
CA HIS A 44 -1.51 7.85 -11.35
C HIS A 44 -2.42 6.67 -10.99
N THR A 45 -2.72 5.81 -11.97
CA THR A 45 -3.49 4.58 -11.75
C THR A 45 -2.77 3.58 -10.87
N GLU A 46 -1.46 3.45 -11.05
CA GLU A 46 -0.63 2.60 -10.19
C GLU A 46 -0.65 3.11 -8.74
N ALA A 47 -0.53 4.42 -8.52
CA ALA A 47 -0.50 5.01 -7.18
C ALA A 47 -1.75 4.69 -6.36
N TYR A 48 -2.96 5.01 -6.85
CA TYR A 48 -4.18 4.69 -6.09
C TYR A 48 -4.48 3.18 -6.08
N GLY A 49 -3.97 2.41 -7.04
CA GLY A 49 -4.03 0.95 -7.03
C GLY A 49 -3.24 0.34 -5.87
N ILE A 50 -1.98 0.78 -5.68
CA ILE A 50 -1.14 0.37 -4.54
C ILE A 50 -1.78 0.78 -3.21
N THR A 51 -2.37 1.98 -3.16
CA THR A 51 -3.10 2.45 -1.97
C THR A 51 -4.29 1.52 -1.64
N ASP A 52 -5.06 1.07 -2.64
CA ASP A 52 -6.18 0.14 -2.44
C ASP A 52 -5.71 -1.25 -1.95
N GLU A 53 -4.58 -1.74 -2.47
CA GLU A 53 -3.95 -2.97 -1.97
C GLU A 53 -3.51 -2.84 -0.51
N ALA A 54 -2.90 -1.70 -0.14
CA ALA A 54 -2.52 -1.42 1.24
C ALA A 54 -3.73 -1.37 2.18
N VAL A 55 -4.83 -0.72 1.76
CA VAL A 55 -6.09 -0.67 2.50
C VAL A 55 -6.67 -2.07 2.70
N SER A 56 -6.60 -2.92 1.69
CA SER A 56 -7.05 -4.31 1.75
C SER A 56 -6.20 -5.15 2.71
N ALA A 57 -4.88 -5.02 2.65
CA ALA A 57 -3.94 -5.71 3.54
C ALA A 57 -4.16 -5.31 5.02
N MET A 58 -4.36 -4.01 5.28
CA MET A 58 -4.73 -3.51 6.60
C MET A 58 -6.08 -4.08 7.08
N GLY A 59 -7.05 -4.23 6.18
CA GLY A 59 -8.35 -4.81 6.51
C GLY A 59 -8.23 -6.26 6.98
N LEU A 60 -7.36 -7.04 6.33
CA LEU A 60 -7.04 -8.39 6.76
C LEU A 60 -6.34 -8.40 8.13
N ALA A 61 -5.33 -7.55 8.33
CA ALA A 61 -4.64 -7.42 9.60
C ALA A 61 -5.60 -7.04 10.75
N ARG A 62 -6.52 -6.09 10.49
CA ARG A 62 -7.58 -5.69 11.43
C ARG A 62 -8.48 -6.87 11.81
N ALA A 63 -8.87 -7.69 10.84
CA ALA A 63 -9.73 -8.86 11.07
C ALA A 63 -9.03 -9.95 11.87
N MET A 64 -7.70 -10.04 11.80
CA MET A 64 -6.89 -11.00 12.55
C MET A 64 -6.48 -10.51 13.95
N SER A 65 -6.58 -9.20 14.22
CA SER A 65 -6.22 -8.63 15.52
C SER A 65 -7.25 -8.99 16.61
N SER A 66 -6.77 -9.29 17.81
CA SER A 66 -7.60 -9.40 19.02
C SER A 66 -7.63 -8.12 19.86
N ASP A 67 -6.75 -7.16 19.59
CA ASP A 67 -6.66 -5.89 20.32
C ASP A 67 -7.57 -4.84 19.68
N ASP A 68 -8.57 -4.38 20.43
CA ASP A 68 -9.56 -3.40 19.97
C ASP A 68 -8.95 -2.01 19.72
N ARG A 69 -7.90 -1.63 20.46
CA ARG A 69 -7.16 -0.39 20.20
C ARG A 69 -6.50 -0.43 18.83
N VAL A 70 -5.86 -1.55 18.50
CA VAL A 70 -5.24 -1.76 17.19
C VAL A 70 -6.31 -1.79 16.10
N LYS A 71 -7.46 -2.42 16.34
CA LYS A 71 -8.54 -2.44 15.35
C LYS A 71 -9.05 -1.04 15.02
N GLU A 72 -9.27 -0.21 16.03
CA GLU A 72 -9.76 1.16 15.82
C GLU A 72 -8.72 2.03 15.15
N LEU A 73 -7.44 1.92 15.55
CA LEU A 73 -6.34 2.62 14.88
C LEU A 73 -6.29 2.26 13.39
N VAL A 74 -6.30 0.97 13.06
CA VAL A 74 -6.28 0.51 11.66
C VAL A 74 -7.53 0.97 10.91
N ARG A 75 -8.70 0.98 11.55
CA ARG A 75 -9.94 1.49 10.93
C ARG A 75 -9.81 2.97 10.56
N ASN A 76 -9.24 3.79 11.44
CA ASN A 76 -9.04 5.21 11.18
C ASN A 76 -8.03 5.43 10.05
N LEU A 77 -6.89 4.73 10.08
CA LEU A 77 -5.89 4.78 8.99
C LEU A 77 -6.44 4.33 7.64
N GLN A 78 -7.30 3.29 7.62
CA GLN A 78 -8.00 2.90 6.39
C GLN A 78 -8.91 4.01 5.86
N SER A 79 -9.62 4.72 6.74
CA SER A 79 -10.47 5.85 6.34
C SER A 79 -9.64 6.99 5.74
N GLU A 80 -8.51 7.30 6.35
CA GLU A 80 -7.58 8.32 5.86
C GLU A 80 -6.98 7.93 4.49
N LEU A 81 -6.58 6.67 4.32
CA LEU A 81 -6.07 6.17 3.05
C LEU A 81 -7.13 6.08 1.95
N PHE A 82 -8.42 5.94 2.29
CA PHE A 82 -9.50 6.12 1.31
C PHE A 82 -9.57 7.56 0.80
N THR A 83 -9.37 8.56 1.66
CA THR A 83 -9.27 9.96 1.24
C THR A 83 -8.07 10.17 0.32
N VAL A 84 -6.90 9.64 0.68
CA VAL A 84 -5.70 9.67 -0.18
C VAL A 84 -5.98 9.04 -1.54
N ALA A 85 -6.62 7.86 -1.57
CA ALA A 85 -6.97 7.18 -2.82
C ALA A 85 -7.98 7.98 -3.66
N ALA A 86 -8.96 8.62 -3.04
CA ALA A 86 -9.93 9.47 -3.74
C ALA A 86 -9.27 10.73 -4.34
N GLU A 87 -8.34 11.33 -3.61
CA GLU A 87 -7.55 12.46 -4.07
C GLU A 87 -6.67 12.08 -5.27
N LEU A 88 -5.92 10.98 -5.14
CA LEU A 88 -5.13 10.40 -6.25
C LEU A 88 -5.98 9.91 -7.41
N ALA A 89 -7.26 9.58 -7.20
CA ALA A 89 -8.14 9.20 -8.29
C ALA A 89 -8.80 10.41 -8.96
N THR A 90 -8.60 11.63 -8.46
CA THR A 90 -9.24 12.84 -9.00
C THR A 90 -8.51 13.37 -10.23
N ASP A 91 -9.27 13.80 -11.24
CA ASP A 91 -8.73 14.56 -12.36
C ASP A 91 -8.10 15.86 -11.84
N PRO A 92 -6.79 16.12 -12.08
CA PRO A 92 -6.12 17.32 -11.58
C PRO A 92 -6.81 18.63 -11.97
N ASP A 93 -7.45 18.68 -13.15
CA ASP A 93 -8.19 19.86 -13.63
C ASP A 93 -9.53 20.07 -12.88
N LYS A 94 -9.92 19.12 -12.02
CA LYS A 94 -11.14 19.11 -11.22
C LYS A 94 -10.86 19.07 -9.72
N TYR A 95 -9.63 19.38 -9.30
CA TYR A 95 -9.25 19.36 -7.89
C TYR A 95 -10.09 20.31 -7.02
N ASP A 96 -10.51 21.46 -7.54
CA ASP A 96 -11.43 22.38 -6.85
C ASP A 96 -12.80 21.76 -6.54
N LEU A 97 -13.29 20.85 -7.39
CA LEU A 97 -14.53 20.11 -7.12
C LEU A 97 -14.32 19.05 -6.04
N PHE A 98 -13.16 18.41 -6.01
CA PHE A 98 -12.81 17.49 -4.94
C PHE A 98 -12.81 18.19 -3.59
N GLN A 99 -12.17 19.37 -3.47
CA GLN A 99 -12.16 20.16 -2.23
C GLN A 99 -13.55 20.62 -1.75
N GLN A 100 -14.54 20.70 -2.64
CA GLN A 100 -15.93 21.04 -2.27
C GLN A 100 -16.68 19.86 -1.65
N HIS A 101 -16.26 18.63 -1.94
CA HIS A 101 -16.97 17.41 -1.55
C HIS A 101 -16.19 16.54 -0.55
N PHE A 102 -14.87 16.72 -0.47
CA PHE A 102 -13.96 15.94 0.35
C PHE A 102 -12.94 16.87 1.01
N SER A 103 -12.48 16.48 2.20
CA SER A 103 -11.33 17.11 2.84
C SER A 103 -10.04 16.58 2.20
N PRO A 104 -9.13 17.45 1.73
CA PRO A 104 -7.83 17.04 1.24
C PRO A 104 -6.96 16.38 2.30
N VAL A 105 -5.94 15.66 1.83
CA VAL A 105 -4.86 15.16 2.67
C VAL A 105 -4.12 16.33 3.31
N THR A 106 -3.94 16.27 4.63
CA THR A 106 -3.31 17.34 5.41
C THR A 106 -2.01 16.85 6.08
N PRO A 107 -1.08 17.76 6.43
CA PRO A 107 0.09 17.42 7.23
C PRO A 107 -0.25 16.80 8.60
N GLU A 108 -1.38 17.21 9.19
CA GLU A 108 -1.87 16.70 10.47
C GLU A 108 -2.12 15.18 10.44
N MET A 109 -2.52 14.61 9.29
CA MET A 109 -2.65 13.16 9.14
C MET A 109 -1.31 12.44 9.33
N VAL A 110 -0.20 13.05 8.87
CA VAL A 110 1.15 12.50 9.05
C VAL A 110 1.56 12.60 10.51
N GLU A 111 1.35 13.76 11.14
CA GLU A 111 1.66 13.97 12.56
C GLU A 111 0.89 12.97 13.45
N ASN A 112 -0.39 12.73 13.15
CA ASN A 112 -1.21 11.74 13.86
C ASN A 112 -0.66 10.31 13.70
N LEU A 113 -0.17 9.96 12.51
CA LEU A 113 0.45 8.67 12.25
C LEU A 113 1.77 8.52 13.03
N GLU A 114 2.62 9.54 13.05
CA GLU A 114 3.86 9.55 13.82
C GLU A 114 3.59 9.37 15.32
N ASN A 115 2.62 10.12 15.86
CA ASN A 115 2.20 9.97 17.26
C ASN A 115 1.66 8.55 17.57
N ALA A 116 0.94 7.93 16.63
CA ALA A 116 0.45 6.56 16.79
C ALA A 116 1.60 5.54 16.79
N ILE A 117 2.62 5.74 15.96
CA ILE A 117 3.84 4.91 15.95
C ILE A 117 4.54 5.01 17.30
N ASP A 118 4.82 6.22 17.77
CA ASP A 118 5.49 6.47 19.05
C ASP A 118 4.72 5.84 20.23
N SER A 119 3.39 5.92 20.20
CA SER A 119 2.54 5.31 21.23
C SER A 119 2.66 3.78 21.25
N LEU A 120 2.69 3.14 20.08
CA LEU A 120 2.83 1.69 19.97
C LEU A 120 4.24 1.20 20.35
N GLU A 121 5.28 1.98 20.03
CA GLU A 121 6.66 1.66 20.39
C GLU A 121 6.88 1.65 21.91
N GLN A 122 6.23 2.56 22.65
CA GLN A 122 6.30 2.60 24.12
C GLN A 122 5.75 1.33 24.77
N ASP A 123 4.78 0.68 24.14
CA ASP A 123 4.19 -0.57 24.63
C ASP A 123 5.02 -1.80 24.26
N MET A 124 6.00 -1.66 23.36
CA MET A 124 6.91 -2.74 22.98
C MET A 124 8.12 -2.82 23.90
N THR A 125 8.24 -3.94 24.62
CA THR A 125 9.53 -4.30 25.23
C THR A 125 10.43 -4.91 24.16
N MET A 126 11.54 -4.26 23.84
CA MET A 126 12.54 -4.82 22.92
C MET A 126 13.01 -6.20 23.40
N PRO A 127 12.93 -7.26 22.57
CA PRO A 127 13.40 -8.57 22.96
C PRO A 127 14.91 -8.52 23.22
N HIS A 128 15.34 -8.92 24.42
CA HIS A 128 16.72 -8.88 24.91
C HIS A 128 17.72 -9.77 24.14
N ARG A 129 17.33 -10.39 23.02
CA ARG A 129 18.21 -11.16 22.14
C ARG A 129 18.29 -10.52 20.77
N VAL A 130 19.22 -9.57 20.65
CA VAL A 130 19.92 -9.39 19.38
C VAL A 130 20.75 -10.65 19.16
N HIS A 131 20.27 -11.58 18.33
CA HIS A 131 21.19 -12.55 17.74
C HIS A 131 22.27 -11.73 17.03
N PRO A 132 23.58 -11.92 17.31
CA PRO A 132 24.61 -11.19 16.61
C PRO A 132 24.37 -11.41 15.12
N ALA A 133 24.19 -10.30 14.38
CA ALA A 133 23.88 -10.29 12.96
C ALA A 133 24.72 -11.37 12.29
N ARG A 134 24.07 -12.46 11.86
CA ARG A 134 24.74 -13.57 11.19
C ARG A 134 25.31 -12.93 9.93
N ARG A 135 26.61 -12.67 9.94
CA ARG A 135 27.34 -11.98 8.87
C ARG A 135 26.95 -12.64 7.56
N LEU A 136 26.09 -11.98 6.78
CA LEU A 136 25.66 -12.52 5.48
C LEU A 136 26.95 -12.76 4.68
N PRO A 137 27.17 -13.96 4.13
CA PRO A 137 28.36 -14.22 3.34
C PRO A 137 28.39 -13.22 2.19
N ARG A 138 29.49 -12.46 2.09
CA ARG A 138 29.74 -11.57 0.97
C ARG A 138 29.78 -12.41 -0.31
N ILE A 139 28.72 -12.31 -1.10
CA ILE A 139 28.72 -12.78 -2.49
C ILE A 139 29.62 -11.84 -3.30
N GLY A 140 30.73 -12.38 -3.79
CA GLY A 140 31.54 -11.73 -4.82
C GLY A 140 32.84 -11.11 -4.32
N GLY A 141 33.92 -11.89 -4.38
CA GLY A 141 35.29 -11.40 -4.35
C GLY A 141 36.17 -12.41 -5.06
N HIS A 142 36.32 -12.26 -6.37
CA HIS A 142 37.28 -13.02 -7.16
C HIS A 142 38.66 -12.91 -6.48
N GLY A 143 39.17 -14.03 -5.97
CA GLY A 143 40.52 -14.10 -5.45
C GLY A 143 41.52 -13.94 -6.60
N PRO A 144 42.62 -13.17 -6.43
CA PRO A 144 43.72 -13.25 -7.36
C PRO A 144 44.42 -14.60 -7.17
N GLY A 145 44.52 -15.37 -8.26
CA GLY A 145 45.22 -16.66 -8.29
C GLY A 145 46.71 -16.53 -7.94
N PRO A 146 47.39 -17.65 -7.63
CA PRO A 146 48.76 -17.63 -7.14
C PRO A 146 49.74 -17.20 -8.24
N LEU A 147 50.46 -16.11 -8.01
CA LEU A 147 51.60 -15.68 -8.81
C LEU A 147 52.80 -16.61 -8.52
N HIS A 148 53.09 -17.49 -9.47
CA HIS A 148 54.39 -18.14 -9.62
C HIS A 148 55.47 -17.06 -9.81
N HIS A 149 56.52 -17.05 -8.98
CA HIS A 149 57.77 -16.39 -9.31
C HIS A 149 58.98 -17.29 -9.03
N PRO A 150 59.90 -17.45 -10.00
CA PRO A 150 61.10 -18.27 -9.87
C PRO A 150 62.34 -17.45 -9.45
N HIS A 151 63.38 -18.19 -9.05
CA HIS A 151 64.79 -17.82 -8.94
C HIS A 151 65.27 -16.95 -7.75
N GLY A 152 65.98 -17.62 -6.84
CA GLY A 152 67.08 -17.04 -6.06
C GLY A 152 68.22 -18.06 -5.95
N ARG A 153 69.33 -17.82 -6.65
CA ARG A 153 70.54 -18.63 -6.64
C ARG A 153 71.69 -17.81 -6.04
N ALA A 154 72.56 -18.51 -5.31
CA ALA A 154 73.95 -18.21 -4.95
C ALA A 154 74.20 -17.53 -3.57
N PRO A 155 75.42 -17.68 -2.98
CA PRO A 155 76.61 -18.38 -3.47
C PRO A 155 77.22 -19.43 -2.51
N ARG A 156 78.18 -20.17 -3.09
CA ARG A 156 79.05 -21.17 -2.48
C ARG A 156 80.06 -20.53 -1.53
N GLY A 157 80.25 -21.11 -0.34
CA GLY A 157 81.44 -20.92 0.47
C GLY A 157 82.40 -22.10 0.29
N ARG A 158 83.66 -21.81 -0.06
CA ARG A 158 84.79 -22.76 -0.07
C ARG A 158 85.80 -22.29 0.99
N HIS A 159 86.26 -23.26 1.77
CA HIS A 159 87.56 -23.43 2.45
C HIS A 159 88.42 -22.22 2.85
N GLY A 160 88.73 -22.20 4.15
CA GLY A 160 90.06 -22.00 4.75
C GLY A 160 90.22 -23.01 5.87
#